data_AF-A0A377YZP0-F1
#
_entry.id   AF-A0A377YZP0-F1
#
_cell.length_a   1.000
_cell.length_b   1.000
_cell.length_c   1.000
_cell.angle_alpha   90.00
_cell.angle_beta   90.00
_cell.angle_gamma   90.00
#
_symmetry.space_group_name_H-M   'P 1'
#
loop_
_entity.id
_entity.type
_entity.pdbx_description
1 polymer ?
#
loop_
_entity_poly.entity_id
_entity_poly.type
_entity_poly.pdbx_seq_one_letter_code
_entity_poly.pdbx_strand_id
1 'polypeptide(L)'
;MQICPGALHQWDFIELVGKYGIAWHEKTLGQLFCDDSAEQIVNLLLAECEKGGVQIRLRSEILSVERDEQGYRLQVNGETLVTKKLVIASGGLSMPGSAPRRLAIKSPSSSA
;
A
#
# COMPACT_ATOMS: atom_id res chain seq x y z
N MET A 1 28.54 -3.41 -9.55
CA MET A 1 27.29 -3.57 -8.76
C MET A 1 26.96 -2.21 -8.19
N GLN A 2 26.16 -1.41 -8.90
CA GLN A 2 25.87 -0.02 -8.52
C GLN A 2 24.57 -0.02 -7.72
N ILE A 3 24.68 0.26 -6.42
CA ILE A 3 23.53 0.41 -5.52
C ILE A 3 22.85 1.74 -5.87
N CYS A 4 21.60 1.67 -6.35
CA CYS A 4 20.77 2.84 -6.59
C CYS A 4 20.46 3.53 -5.25
N PRO A 5 20.56 4.87 -5.14
CA PRO A 5 20.34 5.63 -3.89
C PRO A 5 18.86 5.71 -3.44
N GLY A 6 18.03 4.73 -3.79
CA GLY A 6 16.60 4.68 -3.48
C GLY A 6 16.10 3.30 -3.06
N ALA A 7 16.99 2.39 -2.68
CA ALA A 7 16.59 1.12 -2.09
C ALA A 7 16.05 1.37 -0.68
N LEU A 8 14.76 1.07 -0.45
CA LEU A 8 14.19 0.99 0.90
C LEU A 8 14.95 -0.12 1.64
N HIS A 9 15.79 0.26 2.59
CA HIS A 9 16.43 -0.68 3.50
C HIS A 9 15.51 -0.93 4.70
N GLN A 10 15.73 -2.05 5.39
CA GLN A 10 15.00 -2.36 6.63
C GLN A 10 15.09 -1.22 7.66
N TRP A 11 16.21 -0.51 7.70
CA TRP A 11 16.44 0.62 8.60
C TRP A 11 15.52 1.80 8.33
N ASP A 12 15.18 2.08 7.07
CA ASP A 12 14.23 3.16 6.73
C ASP A 12 12.84 2.88 7.32
N PHE A 13 12.43 1.61 7.34
CA PHE A 13 11.18 1.20 7.96
C PHE A 13 11.26 1.27 9.48
N ILE A 14 12.36 0.81 10.09
CA ILE A 14 12.57 0.89 11.54
C ILE A 14 12.58 2.34 12.03
N GLU A 15 13.20 3.25 11.28
CA GLU A 15 13.17 4.69 11.57
C GLU A 15 11.75 5.26 11.49
N LEU A 16 10.96 4.86 10.49
CA LEU A 16 9.56 5.27 10.37
C LEU A 16 8.72 4.76 11.54
N VAL A 17 8.89 3.50 11.93
CA VAL A 17 8.24 2.90 13.12
C VAL A 17 8.60 3.68 14.38
N GLY A 18 9.88 4.05 14.54
CA GLY A 18 10.36 4.90 15.63
C GLY A 18 9.75 6.31 15.66
N LYS A 19 9.58 6.95 14.49
CA LYS A 19 8.91 8.26 14.37
C LYS A 19 7.45 8.25 14.84
N TYR A 20 6.79 7.10 14.75
CA TYR A 20 5.42 6.89 15.23
C TYR A 20 5.37 6.38 16.67
N GLY A 21 6.52 6.22 17.34
CA GLY A 21 6.59 5.80 18.75
C GLY A 21 6.16 4.36 19.00
N ILE A 22 6.26 3.49 17.99
CA ILE A 22 5.86 2.08 18.11
C ILE A 22 7.04 1.28 18.70
N ALA A 23 6.83 0.68 19.86
CA ALA A 23 7.80 -0.18 20.51
C ALA A 23 7.92 -1.54 19.79
N TRP A 24 9.14 -2.03 19.66
CA TRP A 24 9.44 -3.31 19.03
C TRP A 24 10.64 -3.97 19.69
N HIS A 25 10.68 -5.30 19.60
CA HIS A 25 11.78 -6.13 20.05
C HIS A 25 12.22 -7.12 18.98
N GLU A 26 13.46 -7.57 19.08
CA GLU A 26 13.96 -8.70 18.30
C GLU A 26 13.68 -10.01 19.03
N LYS A 27 13.21 -11.04 18.31
CA LYS A 27 12.98 -12.36 18.90
C LYS A 27 14.06 -13.37 18.54
N THR A 28 14.26 -13.65 17.25
CA THR A 28 15.23 -14.67 16.80
C THR A 28 15.69 -14.36 15.39
N LEU A 29 17.01 -14.46 15.15
CA LEU A 29 17.64 -14.31 13.82
C LEU A 29 17.23 -13.00 13.09
N GLY A 30 17.21 -11.86 13.78
CA GLY A 30 16.88 -10.57 13.17
C GLY A 30 15.39 -10.35 12.89
N GLN A 31 14.50 -11.21 13.39
CA GLN A 31 13.04 -11.00 13.27
C GLN A 31 12.56 -10.00 14.32
N LEU A 32 11.97 -8.90 13.84
CA LEU A 32 11.43 -7.82 14.67
C LEU A 32 9.91 -7.96 14.81
N PHE A 33 9.42 -7.73 16.02
CA PHE A 33 8.00 -7.80 16.38
C PHE A 33 7.58 -6.54 17.13
N CYS A 34 6.36 -6.07 16.88
CA CYS A 34 5.74 -5.05 17.72
C CYS A 34 5.46 -5.64 19.11
N ASP A 35 5.64 -4.82 20.14
CA ASP A 35 5.44 -5.25 21.53
C ASP A 35 3.96 -5.47 21.84
N ASP A 36 3.09 -4.57 21.34
CA ASP A 36 1.66 -4.59 21.64
C ASP A 36 0.82 -5.26 20.56
N SER A 37 0.77 -4.68 19.35
CA SER A 37 -0.15 -5.13 18.30
C SER A 37 0.33 -4.79 16.90
N ALA A 38 0.15 -5.73 15.97
CA ALA A 38 0.38 -5.51 14.53
C ALA A 38 -0.51 -4.40 13.94
N GLU A 39 -1.62 -4.06 14.61
CA GLU A 39 -2.50 -2.95 14.24
C GLU A 39 -1.76 -1.60 14.27
N GLN A 40 -0.74 -1.44 15.10
CA GLN A 40 0.08 -0.22 15.15
C GLN A 40 0.76 0.07 13.81
N ILE A 41 1.25 -0.97 13.12
CA ILE A 41 1.84 -0.84 11.78
C ILE A 41 0.78 -0.49 10.74
N VAL A 42 -0.41 -1.08 10.84
CA VAL A 42 -1.52 -0.76 9.92
C VAL A 42 -1.90 0.72 10.07
N ASN A 43 -2.03 1.21 11.30
CA ASN A 43 -2.38 2.60 11.58
C ASN A 43 -1.28 3.57 11.11
N LEU A 44 0.00 3.22 11.29
CA LEU A 44 1.12 3.98 10.72
C LEU A 44 0.99 4.13 9.20
N LEU A 45 0.74 3.03 8.48
CA LEU A 45 0.63 3.06 7.01
C LEU A 45 -0.60 3.85 6.54
N LEU A 46 -1.72 3.76 7.26
CA LEU A 46 -2.92 4.55 6.98
C LEU A 46 -2.66 6.04 7.21
N ALA A 47 -1.96 6.42 8.28
CA ALA A 47 -1.61 7.80 8.56
C ALA A 47 -0.67 8.39 7.49
N GLU A 48 0.32 7.64 7.02
CA GLU A 48 1.18 8.07 5.90
C GLU A 48 0.39 8.20 4.58
N CYS A 49 -0.59 7.31 4.34
CA CYS A 49 -1.49 7.43 3.19
C CYS A 49 -2.34 8.70 3.27
N GLU A 50 -2.87 9.03 4.44
CA GLU A 50 -3.63 10.26 4.67
C GLU A 50 -2.78 11.51 4.45
N LYS A 51 -1.56 11.56 5.01
CA LYS A 51 -0.60 12.66 4.76
C LYS A 51 -0.25 12.80 3.27
N GLY A 52 -0.19 11.68 2.55
CA GLY A 52 0.04 11.65 1.11
C GLY A 52 -1.17 11.98 0.24
N GLY A 53 -2.34 12.25 0.83
CA GLY A 53 -3.60 12.52 0.12
C GLY A 53 -4.12 11.31 -0.65
N VAL A 54 -3.80 10.08 -0.21
CA VAL A 54 -4.20 8.85 -0.89
C VAL A 54 -5.66 8.54 -0.57
N GLN A 55 -6.45 8.23 -1.60
CA GLN A 55 -7.81 7.75 -1.44
C GLN A 55 -7.82 6.22 -1.37
N ILE A 56 -8.32 5.69 -0.26
CA ILE A 56 -8.44 4.25 -0.04
C ILE A 56 -9.90 3.83 -0.24
N ARG A 57 -10.14 2.96 -1.23
CA ARG A 57 -11.47 2.37 -1.45
C ARG A 57 -11.45 0.91 -1.01
N LEU A 58 -12.22 0.61 0.04
CA LEU A 58 -12.46 -0.75 0.52
C LEU A 58 -13.64 -1.37 -0.23
N ARG A 59 -13.76 -2.71 -0.16
CA ARG A 59 -14.84 -3.48 -0.81
C ARG A 59 -14.98 -3.13 -2.30
N SER A 60 -13.85 -2.95 -2.97
CA SER A 60 -13.78 -2.55 -4.38
C SER A 60 -13.27 -3.72 -5.20
N GLU A 61 -14.19 -4.44 -5.85
CA GLU A 61 -13.85 -5.54 -6.73
C GLU A 61 -13.50 -5.02 -8.13
N ILE A 62 -12.31 -5.39 -8.60
CA ILE A 62 -11.87 -5.13 -9.97
C ILE A 62 -12.42 -6.23 -10.86
N LEU A 63 -13.27 -5.83 -11.82
CA LEU A 63 -13.90 -6.74 -12.78
C LEU A 63 -13.07 -6.86 -14.06
N SER A 64 -12.54 -5.74 -14.55
CA SER A 64 -11.67 -5.71 -15.72
C SER A 64 -10.65 -4.58 -15.62
N VAL A 65 -9.53 -4.77 -16.30
CA VAL A 65 -8.49 -3.76 -16.50
C VAL A 65 -8.12 -3.77 -17.98
N GLU A 66 -8.30 -2.63 -18.63
CA GLU A 66 -7.96 -2.40 -20.03
C GLU A 66 -6.92 -1.30 -20.12
N ARG A 67 -6.07 -1.35 -21.14
CA ARG A 67 -5.06 -0.33 -21.42
C ARG A 67 -5.26 0.23 -22.83
N ASP A 68 -5.24 1.54 -22.93
CA ASP A 68 -5.28 2.27 -24.20
C ASP A 68 -4.09 3.23 -24.31
N GLU A 69 -4.06 4.07 -25.34
CA GLU A 69 -3.01 5.08 -25.56
C GLU A 69 -3.01 6.19 -24.49
N GLN A 70 -4.13 6.39 -23.78
CA GLN A 70 -4.33 7.45 -22.79
C GLN A 70 -4.06 6.98 -21.36
N GLY A 71 -4.07 5.66 -21.11
CA GLY A 71 -3.75 5.07 -19.81
C GLY A 71 -4.42 3.71 -19.57
N TYR A 72 -4.94 3.54 -18.37
CA TYR A 72 -5.65 2.35 -17.89
C TYR A 72 -7.10 2.70 -17.58
N ARG A 73 -8.01 1.83 -17.99
CA ARG A 73 -9.43 1.85 -17.68
C ARG A 73 -9.76 0.64 -16.83
N LEU A 74 -10.34 0.86 -15.65
CA LEU A 74 -10.74 -0.20 -14.73
C LEU A 74 -12.25 -0.20 -14.55
N GLN A 75 -12.86 -1.38 -14.52
CA GLN A 75 -14.22 -1.57 -14.03
C GLN A 75 -14.17 -1.99 -12.57
N VAL A 76 -14.72 -1.17 -11.68
CA VAL A 76 -14.67 -1.36 -10.22
C VAL A 76 -16.07 -1.22 -9.66
N ASN A 77 -16.63 -2.30 -9.09
CA ASN A 77 -18.01 -2.32 -8.59
C ASN A 77 -19.07 -1.78 -9.59
N GLY A 78 -18.84 -1.92 -10.89
CA GLY A 78 -19.72 -1.38 -11.95
C GLY A 78 -19.46 0.10 -12.31
N GLU A 79 -18.52 0.78 -11.66
CA GLU A 79 -18.04 2.11 -12.04
C GLU A 79 -16.79 2.01 -12.92
N THR A 80 -16.63 2.95 -13.85
CA THR A 80 -15.43 3.06 -14.68
C THR A 80 -14.45 4.07 -14.09
N LEU A 81 -13.22 3.64 -13.81
CA LEU A 81 -12.12 4.49 -13.36
C LEU A 81 -11.04 4.57 -14.44
N VAL A 82 -10.48 5.76 -14.65
CA VAL A 82 -9.40 5.98 -15.63
C VAL A 82 -8.19 6.57 -14.92
N THR A 83 -7.00 6.01 -15.19
CA THR A 83 -5.73 6.48 -14.62
C THR A 83 -4.59 6.31 -15.61
N LYS A 84 -3.61 7.22 -15.59
CA LYS A 84 -2.40 7.10 -16.41
C LYS A 84 -1.42 6.05 -15.88
N LYS A 85 -1.45 5.77 -14.58
CA LYS A 85 -0.53 4.85 -13.90
C LYS A 85 -1.33 3.90 -13.02
N LEU A 86 -1.01 2.62 -13.12
CA LEU A 86 -1.62 1.55 -12.34
C LEU A 86 -0.52 0.75 -11.63
N VAL A 87 -0.67 0.56 -10.32
CA VAL A 87 0.20 -0.30 -9.51
C VAL A 87 -0.65 -1.46 -9.01
N ILE A 88 -0.18 -2.69 -9.21
CA ILE A 88 -0.87 -3.92 -8.78
C ILE A 88 -0.14 -4.46 -7.56
N ALA A 89 -0.81 -4.43 -6.41
CA ALA A 89 -0.30 -4.90 -5.12
C ALA A 89 -1.30 -5.85 -4.44
N SER A 90 -1.94 -6.73 -5.22
CA SER A 90 -2.99 -7.66 -4.75
C SER A 90 -2.49 -8.82 -3.88
N GLY A 91 -1.18 -8.95 -3.66
CA GLY A 91 -0.58 -10.07 -2.97
C GLY A 91 -0.56 -11.36 -3.79
N GLY A 92 -0.15 -12.46 -3.15
CA GLY A 92 -0.13 -13.81 -3.74
C GLY A 92 -1.30 -14.68 -3.29
N LEU A 93 -1.42 -15.88 -3.87
CA LEU A 93 -2.52 -16.83 -3.64
C LEU A 93 -2.44 -17.62 -2.32
N SER A 94 -1.52 -17.26 -1.41
CA SER A 94 -1.18 -18.07 -0.23
C SER A 94 -2.28 -18.14 0.84
N MET A 95 -3.25 -17.24 0.85
CA MET A 95 -4.42 -17.28 1.73
C MET A 95 -5.70 -16.85 1.00
N PRO A 96 -6.48 -17.78 0.43
CA PRO A 96 -7.65 -17.46 -0.41
C PRO A 96 -8.84 -16.81 0.33
N GLY A 97 -8.80 -16.69 1.65
CA GLY A 97 -9.90 -16.13 2.46
C GLY A 97 -9.64 -14.77 3.13
N SER A 98 -8.39 -14.33 3.25
CA SER A 98 -8.02 -13.15 4.06
C SER A 98 -7.56 -11.94 3.24
N ALA A 99 -7.58 -12.02 1.89
CA ALA A 99 -7.18 -10.94 1.01
C ALA A 99 -8.38 -10.04 0.67
N PRO A 100 -8.61 -8.92 1.37
CA PRO A 100 -9.54 -7.91 0.87
C PRO A 100 -9.00 -7.35 -0.44
N ARG A 101 -9.83 -7.37 -1.48
CA ARG A 101 -9.55 -6.68 -2.75
C ARG A 101 -9.61 -5.17 -2.47
N ARG A 102 -8.47 -4.61 -2.03
CA ARG A 102 -8.30 -3.18 -1.76
C ARG A 102 -7.65 -2.55 -2.97
N LEU A 103 -8.25 -1.48 -3.47
CA LEU A 103 -7.65 -0.63 -4.49
C LEU A 103 -7.21 0.67 -3.82
N ALA A 104 -5.91 0.94 -3.83
CA ALA A 104 -5.37 2.24 -3.50
C ALA A 104 -5.17 3.00 -4.81
N ILE A 105 -5.94 4.07 -5.02
CA ILE A 105 -5.74 4.96 -6.17
C ILE A 105 -5.17 6.25 -5.62
N LYS A 106 -3.96 6.59 -6.05
CA LYS A 106 -3.51 7.97 -5.98
C LYS A 106 -4.21 8.73 -7.11
N SER A 107 -5.39 9.26 -6.80
CA SER A 107 -6.02 10.21 -7.72
C SER A 107 -5.05 11.39 -7.89
N PRO A 108 -4.83 11.89 -9.12
CA PRO A 108 -4.25 13.22 -9.25
C PRO A 108 -5.19 14.15 -8.49
N SER A 109 -4.64 14.97 -7.59
CA SER A 109 -5.39 16.06 -6.98
C SER A 109 -6.19 16.74 -8.09
N SER A 110 -7.51 16.83 -7.91
CA SER A 110 -8.34 17.69 -8.73
C SER A 110 -7.93 19.12 -8.42
N SER A 111 -6.83 19.56 -9.03
CA SER A 111 -6.57 20.96 -9.28
C SER A 111 -7.52 21.34 -10.42
N ALA A 112 -8.71 21.79 -10.03
CA ALA A 112 -9.42 22.80 -10.81
C ALA A 112 -8.59 24.09 -10.81
#